data_AF-A0A5C7M312-F1
#
_entry.id   AF-A0A5C7M312-F1
#
_cell.length_a   1.000
_cell.length_b   1.000
_cell.length_c   1.000
_cell.angle_alpha   90.00
_cell.angle_beta   90.00
_cell.angle_gamma   90.00
#
_symmetry.space_group_name_H-M   'P 1'
#
loop_
_entity.id
_entity.type
_entity.pdbx_description
1 polymer ?
#
loop_
_entity_poly.entity_id
_entity_poly.type
_entity_poly.pdbx_seq_one_letter_code
_entity_poly.pdbx_strand_id
1 'polypeptide(L)'
;MANAASIKKPGRLYCWLTGMTPSVRPENWHGPWGLEIAHIASGGGRAVRKDDARAVVLFSSLAHRLHVSDSDRLPTMTICSREWPTIDERHALWIKKHIDPENFDSDYLQSIWIGKLPEPVRPPDEFCKMFYRNTGMLR
;
A
#
# COMPACT_ATOMS: atom_id res chain seq x y z
N MET A 1 -27.54 19.40 21.11
CA MET A 1 -26.87 19.81 19.86
C MET A 1 -25.41 20.03 20.20
N ALA A 2 -24.55 19.07 19.86
CA ALA A 2 -23.12 19.15 20.14
C ALA A 2 -22.37 19.68 18.91
N ASN A 3 -21.47 20.61 19.18
CA ASN A 3 -20.64 21.40 18.26
C ASN A 3 -20.07 20.61 17.08
N ALA A 4 -20.29 21.12 15.87
CA ALA A 4 -19.55 20.74 14.68
C ALA A 4 -18.10 21.24 14.81
N ALA A 5 -17.29 20.49 15.56
CA ALA A 5 -15.86 20.74 15.65
C ALA A 5 -15.25 20.50 14.26
N SER A 6 -14.91 21.62 13.61
CA SER A 6 -14.10 21.79 12.42
C SER A 6 -13.32 20.53 11.99
N ILE A 7 -13.82 19.86 10.95
CA ILE A 7 -13.10 18.76 10.28
C ILE A 7 -11.78 19.34 9.75
N LYS A 8 -10.66 18.93 10.35
CA LYS A 8 -9.32 19.34 9.93
C LYS A 8 -9.08 18.90 8.48
N LYS A 9 -8.85 19.85 7.56
CA LYS A 9 -8.12 19.59 6.31
C LYS A 9 -6.63 19.84 6.56
N PRO A 10 -5.80 18.79 6.52
CA PRO A 10 -4.61 18.82 5.66
C PRO A 10 -4.35 17.44 5.01
N GLY A 11 -4.56 17.37 3.69
CA GLY A 11 -4.24 16.21 2.84
C GLY A 11 -5.17 15.00 2.99
N ARG A 12 -5.87 14.59 1.92
CA ARG A 12 -6.63 13.34 1.91
C ARG A 12 -5.63 12.18 2.03
N LEU A 13 -5.35 11.69 3.23
CA LEU A 13 -4.52 10.48 3.37
C LEU A 13 -5.31 9.31 2.77
N TYR A 14 -4.80 8.68 1.72
CA TYR A 14 -5.42 7.53 1.06
C TYR A 14 -4.44 6.37 0.93
N CYS A 15 -4.97 5.15 0.88
CA CYS A 15 -4.18 3.96 0.54
C CYS A 15 -3.66 4.11 -0.89
N TRP A 16 -2.35 4.02 -1.10
CA TRP A 16 -1.74 4.20 -2.42
C TRP A 16 -2.13 3.12 -3.44
N LEU A 17 -2.75 2.02 -2.98
CA LEU A 17 -3.26 0.96 -3.85
C LEU A 17 -4.77 0.96 -4.05
N THR A 18 -5.57 1.37 -3.06
CA THR A 18 -7.03 1.26 -3.13
C THR A 18 -7.75 2.61 -3.10
N GLY A 19 -7.08 3.69 -2.70
CA GLY A 19 -7.63 5.04 -2.63
C GLY A 19 -8.53 5.29 -1.40
N MET A 20 -8.63 4.32 -0.48
CA MET A 20 -9.47 4.43 0.72
C MET A 20 -8.85 5.36 1.78
N THR A 21 -9.68 6.14 2.48
CA THR A 21 -9.24 7.17 3.45
C THR A 21 -9.65 6.87 4.89
N PRO A 22 -9.02 7.52 5.89
CA PRO A 22 -9.47 7.53 7.28
C PRO A 22 -10.90 8.00 7.54
N SER A 23 -11.41 8.90 6.71
CA SER A 23 -12.72 9.58 6.89
C SER A 23 -13.93 8.71 6.56
N VAL A 24 -13.71 7.49 6.04
CA VAL A 24 -14.75 6.49 5.78
C VAL A 24 -14.67 5.29 6.75
N ARG A 25 -13.91 5.40 7.85
CA ARG A 25 -13.65 4.33 8.84
C ARG A 25 -14.91 3.93 9.64
N PRO A 26 -15.21 2.62 9.76
CA PRO A 26 -16.06 2.09 10.84
C PRO A 26 -15.32 1.96 12.18
N GLU A 27 -16.07 1.78 13.27
CA GLU A 27 -15.69 1.94 14.70
C GLU A 27 -14.53 1.08 15.25
N ASN A 28 -13.94 0.18 14.46
CA ASN A 28 -13.01 -0.84 14.97
C ASN A 28 -11.57 -0.49 14.58
N TRP A 29 -10.75 -0.11 15.57
CA TRP A 29 -9.42 0.46 15.37
C TRP A 29 -8.37 -0.52 14.79
N HIS A 30 -8.66 -1.83 14.77
CA HIS A 30 -7.81 -2.87 14.18
C HIS A 30 -8.32 -3.31 12.80
N GLY A 31 -8.84 -2.32 12.05
CA GLY A 31 -9.47 -2.35 10.72
C GLY A 31 -10.94 -1.93 10.84
N PRO A 32 -11.47 -0.91 10.10
CA PRO A 32 -11.50 -0.81 8.63
C PRO A 32 -11.22 0.61 8.05
N TRP A 33 -10.19 0.75 7.20
CA TRP A 33 -9.64 1.97 6.56
C TRP A 33 -8.69 2.84 7.42
N GLY A 34 -8.09 2.29 8.47
CA GLY A 34 -6.79 2.75 8.95
C GLY A 34 -5.75 2.58 7.82
N LEU A 35 -4.91 3.59 7.61
CA LEU A 35 -3.76 3.42 6.73
C LEU A 35 -2.61 2.88 7.56
N GLU A 36 -1.92 1.91 6.99
CA GLU A 36 -0.80 1.20 7.59
C GLU A 36 0.45 1.53 6.78
N ILE A 37 1.53 1.85 7.50
CA ILE A 37 2.85 1.98 6.92
C ILE A 37 3.35 0.55 6.70
N ALA A 38 3.43 0.14 5.44
CA ALA A 38 4.00 -1.13 5.05
C ALA A 38 5.41 -0.88 4.52
N HIS A 39 6.38 -1.67 4.97
CA HIS A 39 7.68 -1.71 4.29
C HIS A 39 7.48 -2.29 2.89
N ILE A 40 8.18 -1.74 1.89
CA ILE A 40 8.09 -2.23 0.50
C ILE A 40 8.47 -3.71 0.41
N ALA A 41 9.39 -4.17 1.25
CA ALA A 41 9.62 -5.60 1.46
C ALA A 41 8.65 -6.14 2.52
N SER A 42 7.64 -6.90 2.09
CA SER A 42 6.65 -7.57 2.95
C SER A 42 7.30 -8.52 3.97
N GLY A 43 8.35 -9.24 3.58
CA GLY A 43 9.09 -10.20 4.40
C GLY A 43 10.45 -9.69 4.90
N GLY A 44 10.81 -10.02 6.14
CA GLY A 44 12.07 -9.63 6.80
C GLY A 44 13.37 -10.24 6.24
N GLY A 45 13.34 -10.84 5.06
CA GLY A 45 14.52 -11.48 4.42
C GLY A 45 14.87 -10.93 3.04
N ARG A 46 14.11 -9.98 2.50
CA ARG A 46 14.35 -9.38 1.18
C ARG A 46 15.08 -8.04 1.24
N ALA A 47 14.89 -7.29 2.31
CA ALA A 47 15.54 -6.01 2.53
C ALA A 47 15.71 -5.74 4.02
N VAL A 48 16.71 -4.93 4.36
CA VAL A 48 16.88 -4.39 5.70
C VAL A 48 15.74 -3.40 5.97
N ARG A 49 14.97 -3.64 7.04
CA ARG A 49 13.91 -2.71 7.45
C ARG A 49 14.53 -1.40 7.93
N LYS A 50 14.03 -0.29 7.40
CA LYS A 50 14.46 1.06 7.74
C LYS A 50 13.22 1.92 7.99
N ASP A 51 13.26 2.70 9.06
CA ASP A 51 12.28 3.74 9.34
C ASP A 51 12.61 4.98 8.50
N ASP A 52 12.35 4.88 7.20
CA ASP A 52 12.63 5.90 6.19
C ASP A 52 11.47 5.93 5.18
N ALA A 53 11.01 7.14 4.84
CA ALA A 53 9.92 7.34 3.91
C ALA A 53 10.15 6.63 2.57
N ARG A 54 11.40 6.54 2.09
CA ARG A 54 11.76 5.86 0.84
C ARG A 54 11.57 4.35 0.89
N ALA A 55 11.62 3.74 2.08
CA ALA A 55 11.51 2.29 2.28
C ALA A 55 10.08 1.78 2.51
N VAL A 56 9.09 2.69 2.55
CA VAL A 56 7.71 2.37 2.94
C VAL A 56 6.68 2.84 1.93
N VAL A 57 5.51 2.21 1.98
CA VAL A 57 4.28 2.56 1.25
C VAL A 57 3.11 2.65 2.21
N LEU A 58 2.10 3.45 1.85
CA LEU A 58 0.87 3.56 2.61
C LEU A 58 -0.21 2.64 2.04
N PHE A 59 -0.61 1.63 2.80
CA PHE A 59 -1.66 0.69 2.44
C PHE A 59 -2.88 0.78 3.35
N SER A 60 -4.03 0.34 2.87
CA SER A 60 -5.15 0.00 3.73
C SER A 60 -4.87 -1.34 4.40
N SER A 61 -5.54 -1.66 5.52
CA SER A 61 -5.41 -2.97 6.18
C SER A 61 -5.64 -4.16 5.24
N LEU A 62 -6.53 -4.02 4.24
CA LEU A 62 -6.74 -5.04 3.21
C LEU A 62 -5.50 -5.21 2.34
N ALA A 63 -5.01 -4.13 1.74
CA ALA A 63 -3.83 -4.16 0.87
C ALA A 63 -2.57 -4.60 1.64
N HIS A 64 -2.43 -4.19 2.90
CA HIS A 64 -1.31 -4.62 3.74
C HIS A 64 -1.38 -6.11 4.06
N ARG A 65 -2.56 -6.67 4.38
CA ARG A 65 -2.72 -8.12 4.56
C ARG A 65 -2.44 -8.93 3.30
N LEU A 66 -2.74 -8.35 2.13
CA LEU A 66 -2.50 -8.95 0.82
C LEU A 66 -1.07 -8.73 0.32
N HIS A 67 -0.24 -8.00 1.06
CA HIS A 67 1.18 -7.77 0.75
C HIS A 67 2.04 -8.93 1.29
N VAL A 68 2.44 -9.81 0.38
CA VAL A 68 3.15 -11.07 0.64
C VAL A 68 4.55 -11.04 0.00
N SER A 69 5.43 -11.98 0.35
CA SER A 69 6.83 -12.00 -0.13
C SER A 69 7.01 -12.60 -1.53
N ASP A 70 5.96 -13.21 -2.08
CA ASP A 70 5.95 -13.85 -3.39
C ASP A 70 4.49 -14.06 -3.81
N SER A 71 3.99 -13.15 -4.65
CA SER A 71 2.62 -13.24 -5.16
C SER A 71 2.45 -14.33 -6.21
N ASP A 72 3.52 -14.85 -6.81
CA ASP A 72 3.40 -15.92 -7.81
C ASP A 72 3.16 -17.27 -7.11
N ARG A 73 3.77 -17.45 -5.92
CA ARG A 73 3.56 -18.62 -5.06
C ARG A 73 2.26 -18.59 -4.26
N LEU A 74 1.82 -17.41 -3.83
CA LEU A 74 0.55 -17.22 -3.12
C LEU A 74 -0.29 -16.18 -3.89
N PRO A 75 -0.90 -16.56 -5.03
CA PRO A 75 -1.56 -15.60 -5.93
C PRO A 75 -2.84 -15.01 -5.36
N THR A 76 -3.50 -15.71 -4.46
CA THR A 76 -4.75 -15.24 -3.85
C THR A 76 -4.80 -15.51 -2.35
N MET A 77 -5.59 -14.71 -1.64
CA MET A 77 -5.95 -14.96 -0.24
C MET A 77 -7.45 -14.69 -0.03
N THR A 78 -8.10 -15.52 0.77
CA THR A 78 -9.51 -15.32 1.15
C THR A 78 -9.59 -14.42 2.40
N ILE A 79 -10.29 -13.29 2.28
CA ILE A 79 -10.57 -12.35 3.37
C ILE A 79 -12.06 -12.03 3.35
N CYS A 80 -12.75 -12.21 4.48
CA CYS A 80 -14.20 -11.98 4.61
C CYS A 80 -15.02 -12.71 3.52
N SER A 81 -14.70 -13.99 3.29
CA SER A 81 -15.35 -14.85 2.29
C SER A 81 -15.21 -14.40 0.83
N ARG A 82 -14.32 -13.44 0.54
CA ARG A 82 -13.95 -13.02 -0.81
C ARG A 82 -12.49 -13.38 -1.08
N GLU A 83 -12.25 -13.97 -2.24
CA GLU A 83 -10.89 -14.15 -2.75
C GLU A 83 -10.37 -12.83 -3.33
N TRP A 84 -9.14 -12.47 -2.96
CA TRP A 84 -8.45 -11.29 -3.44
C TRP A 84 -7.09 -11.67 -4.03
N PRO A 85 -6.64 -11.02 -5.11
CA PRO A 85 -5.27 -11.17 -5.58
C PRO A 85 -4.30 -10.60 -4.55
N THR A 86 -3.15 -11.26 -4.37
CA THR A 86 -2.07 -10.74 -3.53
C THR A 86 -1.19 -9.76 -4.33
N ILE A 87 -0.36 -9.03 -3.59
CA ILE A 87 0.69 -8.18 -4.12
C ILE A 87 1.99 -8.45 -3.37
N ASP A 88 3.11 -8.10 -3.96
CA ASP A 88 4.44 -8.29 -3.38
C ASP A 88 5.30 -7.03 -3.58
N GLU A 89 6.59 -7.13 -3.28
CA GLU A 89 7.55 -6.04 -3.42
C GLU A 89 7.57 -5.40 -4.82
N ARG A 90 7.37 -6.17 -5.90
CA ARG A 90 7.37 -5.65 -7.28
C ARG A 90 6.23 -4.67 -7.48
N HIS A 91 5.07 -5.02 -6.93
CA HIS A 91 3.87 -4.21 -6.97
C HIS A 91 4.01 -2.96 -6.07
N ALA A 92 4.55 -3.12 -4.87
CA ALA A 92 4.81 -2.00 -3.95
C ALA A 92 5.80 -0.98 -4.54
N LEU A 93 6.86 -1.43 -5.23
CA LEU A 93 7.79 -0.55 -5.94
C LEU A 93 7.11 0.22 -7.07
N TRP A 94 6.23 -0.42 -7.83
CA TRP A 94 5.48 0.25 -8.89
C TRP A 94 4.57 1.33 -8.32
N ILE A 95 3.86 1.03 -7.23
CA ILE A 95 2.99 1.98 -6.52
C ILE A 95 3.81 3.17 -6.03
N LYS A 96 4.94 2.92 -5.36
CA LYS A 96 5.85 3.95 -4.86
C LYS A 96 6.28 4.90 -5.99
N LYS A 97 6.76 4.35 -7.10
CA LYS A 97 7.22 5.12 -8.26
C LYS A 97 6.15 6.06 -8.85
N HIS A 98 4.88 5.66 -8.85
CA HIS A 98 3.81 6.41 -9.53
C HIS A 98 2.99 7.31 -8.61
N ILE A 99 2.85 6.93 -7.33
CA ILE A 99 2.00 7.64 -6.37
C ILE A 99 2.81 8.50 -5.40
N ASP A 100 4.08 8.16 -5.18
CA ASP A 100 5.00 8.89 -4.30
C ASP A 100 6.40 9.02 -4.95
N PRO A 101 6.49 9.67 -6.13
CA PRO A 101 7.73 9.76 -6.90
C PRO A 101 8.82 10.57 -6.19
N GLU A 102 8.44 11.51 -5.33
CA GLU A 102 9.35 12.35 -4.53
C GLU A 102 10.15 11.55 -3.49
N ASN A 103 9.61 10.42 -3.01
CA ASN A 103 10.32 9.50 -2.13
C ASN A 103 10.71 8.19 -2.84
N PHE A 104 10.61 8.12 -4.17
CA PHE A 104 11.12 6.97 -4.93
C PHE A 104 12.59 7.18 -5.28
N ASP A 105 13.47 6.46 -4.59
CA ASP A 105 14.91 6.54 -4.73
C ASP A 105 15.46 5.13 -4.98
N SER A 106 15.74 4.81 -6.25
CA SER A 106 16.19 3.47 -6.65
C SER A 106 17.54 3.09 -6.05
N ASP A 107 18.44 4.07 -5.91
CA ASP A 107 19.79 3.84 -5.39
C ASP A 107 19.74 3.54 -3.90
N TYR A 108 18.93 4.31 -3.15
CA TYR A 108 18.65 4.02 -1.75
C TYR A 108 17.97 2.65 -1.58
N LEU A 109 16.92 2.37 -2.34
CA LEU A 109 16.21 1.09 -2.27
C LEU A 109 17.13 -0.09 -2.55
N GLN A 110 18.02 0.03 -3.54
CA GLN A 110 19.04 -0.97 -3.83
C GLN A 110 20.05 -1.12 -2.68
N SER A 111 20.40 -0.04 -1.98
CA SER A 111 21.34 -0.07 -0.85
C SER A 111 20.81 -0.87 0.37
N ILE A 112 19.48 -0.96 0.52
CA ILE A 112 18.84 -1.70 1.62
C ILE A 112 18.36 -3.09 1.20
N TRP A 113 18.39 -3.41 -0.10
CA TRP A 113 17.93 -4.69 -0.63
C TRP A 113 18.98 -5.79 -0.44
N ILE A 114 18.54 -6.99 -0.08
CA ILE A 114 19.38 -8.18 -0.03
C ILE A 114 19.38 -8.78 -1.44
N GLY A 115 20.47 -8.56 -2.18
CA GLY A 115 20.60 -8.97 -3.58
C GLY A 115 20.12 -7.89 -4.55
N LYS A 116 19.49 -8.30 -5.64
CA LYS A 116 19.02 -7.37 -6.69
C LYS A 116 17.65 -6.80 -6.33
N LEU A 117 17.51 -5.47 -6.39
CA LEU A 117 16.21 -4.81 -6.34
C LEU A 117 15.35 -5.31 -7.51
N PRO A 118 14.13 -5.82 -7.27
CA PRO A 118 13.32 -6.35 -8.34
C PRO A 118 12.74 -5.23 -9.21
N GLU A 119 12.46 -5.55 -10.46
CA GLU A 119 11.82 -4.61 -11.37
C GLU A 119 10.37 -4.33 -10.93
N PRO A 120 9.92 -3.05 -10.96
CA PRO A 120 8.54 -2.70 -10.62
C PRO A 120 7.52 -3.33 -11.58
N VAL A 121 6.45 -3.93 -11.05
CA VAL A 121 5.36 -4.55 -11.83
C VAL A 121 4.03 -3.91 -11.45
N ARG A 122 3.19 -3.59 -12.44
CA ARG A 122 1.88 -2.98 -12.19
C ARG A 122 1.00 -3.90 -11.33
N PRO A 123 0.31 -3.39 -10.29
CA PRO A 123 -0.63 -4.18 -9.51
C PRO A 123 -1.75 -4.84 -10.34
N PRO A 124 -2.39 -5.90 -9.81
CA PRO A 124 -3.57 -6.50 -10.40
C PRO A 124 -4.66 -5.46 -10.73
N ASP A 125 -5.32 -5.65 -11.87
CA ASP A 125 -6.35 -4.74 -12.40
C ASP A 125 -7.45 -4.38 -11.41
N GLU A 126 -7.82 -5.32 -10.54
CA GLU A 126 -8.82 -5.11 -9.52
C GLU A 126 -8.45 -3.96 -8.58
N PHE A 127 -7.20 -3.91 -8.13
CA PHE A 127 -6.71 -2.83 -7.28
C PHE A 127 -6.63 -1.51 -8.04
N CYS A 128 -6.12 -1.50 -9.28
CA CYS A 128 -6.08 -0.29 -10.11
C CYS A 128 -7.48 0.29 -10.31
N LYS A 129 -8.48 -0.55 -10.61
CA LYS A 129 -9.89 -0.13 -10.72
C LYS A 129 -10.42 0.45 -9.41
N MET A 130 -10.09 -0.15 -8.28
CA MET A 130 -10.48 0.38 -6.97
C MET A 130 -9.83 1.75 -6.70
N PHE A 131 -8.53 1.88 -6.97
CA PHE A 131 -7.83 3.15 -6.85
C PHE A 131 -8.47 4.22 -7.73
N TYR A 132 -8.65 3.93 -9.01
CA TYR A 132 -9.25 4.85 -9.98
C TYR A 132 -10.65 5.30 -9.57
N ARG A 133 -11.50 4.40 -9.08
CA ARG A 133 -12.84 4.76 -8.58
C ARG A 133 -12.80 5.73 -7.40
N ASN A 134 -11.77 5.66 -6.56
CA ASN A 134 -11.64 6.50 -5.37
C ASN A 134 -10.90 7.82 -5.63
N THR A 135 -9.94 7.83 -6.56
CA THR A 135 -9.01 8.95 -6.75
C THR A 135 -9.05 9.57 -8.15
N GLY A 136 -9.55 8.86 -9.15
CA GLY A 136 -9.48 9.24 -10.57
C GLY A 136 -8.12 8.98 -11.23
N MET A 137 -7.18 8.31 -10.54
CA MET A 137 -5.82 8.03 -11.02
C MET A 137 -5.60 6.54 -11.32
N LEU A 138 -4.57 6.19 -12.11
CA LEU A 138 -4.17 4.80 -12.44
C LEU A 138 -5.28 3.92 -13.06
N ARG A 139 -5.69 4.22 -14.30
CA ARG A 139 -6.72 3.48 -15.04
C ARG A 139 -6.30 2.05 -15.42
#